data_AF-A0A3F3PKJ8-F1
#
_entry.id   AF-A0A3F3PKJ8-F1
#
_cell.length_a   1.000
_cell.length_b   1.000
_cell.length_c   1.000
_cell.angle_alpha   90.00
_cell.angle_beta   90.00
_cell.angle_gamma   90.00
#
_symmetry.space_group_name_H-M   'P 1'
#
loop_
_entity.id
_entity.type
_entity.pdbx_description
1 polymer ?
#
loop_
_entity_poly.entity_id
_entity_poly.type
_entity_poly.pdbx_seq_one_letter_code
_entity_poly.pdbx_strand_id
1 'polypeptide(L)'
;MSYHICTEDGNEFWADADLIEHLRKQHYANFIRRPGRLGIMDNHGHIWYCFECERSTSDHRSFNSDRAMLSHLKDCHRDLTASVCEH
;
A
#
# COMPACT_ATOMS: atom_id res chain seq x y z
N MET A 1 -9.03 -15.12 -12.66
CA MET A 1 -8.17 -13.90 -12.64
C MET A 1 -8.40 -13.19 -11.32
N SER A 2 -7.35 -12.75 -10.63
CA SER A 2 -7.51 -12.07 -9.33
C SER A 2 -7.35 -10.56 -9.50
N TYR A 3 -8.32 -9.81 -8.99
CA TYR A 3 -8.24 -8.35 -8.90
C TYR A 3 -8.49 -7.90 -7.46
N HIS A 4 -8.11 -6.66 -7.18
CA HIS A 4 -8.28 -6.02 -5.90
C HIS A 4 -9.31 -4.91 -6.00
N ILE A 5 -10.13 -4.77 -4.96
CA ILE A 5 -11.08 -3.67 -4.84
C ILE A 5 -10.63 -2.81 -3.67
N CYS A 6 -10.48 -1.50 -3.91
CA CYS A 6 -10.35 -0.55 -2.82
C CYS A 6 -11.69 -0.46 -2.09
N THR A 7 -11.71 -0.79 -0.79
CA THR A 7 -12.98 -0.83 -0.03
C THR A 7 -13.52 0.55 0.33
N GLU A 8 -12.71 1.60 0.21
CA GLU A 8 -13.11 2.98 0.50
C GLU A 8 -13.91 3.63 -0.64
N ASP A 9 -13.61 3.28 -1.90
CA ASP A 9 -14.24 3.90 -3.09
C ASP A 9 -14.71 2.91 -4.16
N GLY A 10 -14.43 1.62 -4.00
CA GLY A 10 -14.89 0.56 -4.90
C GLY A 10 -14.09 0.42 -6.20
N ASN A 11 -12.98 1.15 -6.39
CA ASN A 11 -12.17 1.01 -7.60
C ASN A 11 -11.46 -0.35 -7.68
N GLU A 12 -11.40 -0.89 -8.90
CA GLU A 12 -10.83 -2.20 -9.21
C GLU A 12 -9.41 -2.07 -9.79
N PHE A 13 -8.50 -2.91 -9.29
CA PHE A 13 -7.08 -2.90 -9.65
C PHE A 13 -6.59 -4.31 -9.95
N TRP A 14 -5.82 -4.43 -11.04
CA TRP A 14 -5.28 -5.72 -11.49
C TRP A 14 -3.87 -6.00 -10.97
N ALA A 15 -3.18 -4.98 -10.44
CA ALA A 15 -1.86 -5.10 -9.85
C ALA A 15 -1.82 -4.52 -8.43
N ASP A 16 -1.05 -5.18 -7.55
CA ASP A 16 -0.81 -4.74 -6.17
C ASP A 16 -0.27 -3.31 -6.13
N ALA A 17 0.67 -2.97 -7.01
CA ALA A 17 1.30 -1.67 -7.06
C ALA A 17 0.30 -0.53 -7.36
N ASP A 18 -0.63 -0.75 -8.29
CA ASP A 18 -1.64 0.25 -8.67
C ASP A 18 -2.60 0.53 -7.51
N LEU A 19 -3.03 -0.53 -6.81
CA LEU A 19 -3.88 -0.40 -5.63
C LEU A 19 -3.15 0.32 -4.48
N ILE A 20 -1.92 -0.06 -4.17
CA ILE A 20 -1.13 0.57 -3.12
C ILE A 20 -0.93 2.06 -3.43
N GLU A 21 -0.67 2.40 -4.69
CA GLU A 21 -0.56 3.79 -5.12
C GLU A 21 -1.88 4.55 -4.98
N HIS A 22 -2.99 3.93 -5.36
CA HIS A 22 -4.33 4.49 -5.20
C HIS A 22 -4.61 4.84 -3.74
N LEU A 23 -4.40 3.88 -2.82
CA LEU A 23 -4.54 4.12 -1.38
C LEU A 23 -3.65 5.29 -0.92
N ARG A 24 -2.37 5.29 -1.33
CA ARG A 24 -1.43 6.36 -0.98
C ARG A 24 -1.89 7.74 -1.46
N LYS A 25 -2.44 7.83 -2.68
CA LYS A 25 -2.80 9.11 -3.31
C LYS A 25 -4.17 9.62 -2.91
N GLN A 26 -5.16 8.74 -2.73
CA GLN A 26 -6.54 9.14 -2.49
C GLN A 26 -6.85 9.22 -1.00
N HIS A 27 -6.38 8.24 -0.21
CA HIS A 27 -6.78 8.11 1.19
C HIS A 27 -5.70 8.56 2.16
N TYR A 28 -4.43 8.41 1.78
CA TYR A 28 -3.28 8.73 2.65
C TYR A 28 -2.35 9.81 2.08
N ALA A 29 -2.86 10.68 1.21
CA ALA A 29 -2.09 11.70 0.48
C ALA A 29 -1.27 12.63 1.40
N ASN A 30 -1.80 12.88 2.61
CA ASN A 30 -1.21 13.78 3.59
C ASN A 30 -0.29 13.07 4.59
N PHE A 31 -0.29 11.73 4.63
CA PHE A 31 0.39 10.96 5.68
C PHE A 31 1.88 10.70 5.37
N ILE A 32 2.25 10.47 4.11
CA ILE A 32 3.65 10.19 3.72
C ILE A 32 4.19 11.21 2.71
N ARG A 33 5.25 11.93 3.10
CA ARG A 33 5.93 12.97 2.29
C ARG A 33 7.28 12.57 1.68
N ARG A 34 7.74 11.31 1.77
CA ARG A 34 9.05 10.83 1.26
C ARG A 34 9.02 9.41 0.66
N PRO A 35 9.89 9.05 -0.31
CA PRO A 35 10.35 9.83 -1.45
C PRO A 35 9.76 9.35 -2.79
N GLY A 36 9.37 10.32 -3.61
CA GLY A 36 9.95 10.44 -4.95
C GLY A 36 9.22 9.78 -6.12
N ARG A 37 8.96 8.47 -6.14
CA ARG A 37 8.38 7.77 -7.31
C ARG A 37 8.09 6.29 -7.02
N LEU A 38 7.19 5.73 -7.82
CA LEU A 38 6.66 4.36 -7.80
C LEU A 38 7.73 3.30 -7.96
N GLY A 39 7.70 2.24 -7.15
CA GLY A 39 8.58 1.07 -7.34
C GLY A 39 10.07 1.38 -7.23
N ILE A 40 10.44 2.59 -6.79
CA ILE A 40 11.84 3.00 -6.66
C ILE A 40 12.28 2.66 -5.26
N MET A 41 13.15 1.66 -5.19
CA MET A 41 13.90 1.32 -4.00
C MET A 41 14.72 2.53 -3.54
N ASP A 42 14.57 2.92 -2.29
CA ASP A 42 15.42 3.95 -1.69
C ASP A 42 16.81 3.41 -1.32
N ASN A 43 17.66 4.28 -0.78
CA ASN A 43 19.02 3.94 -0.36
C ASN A 43 19.09 2.86 0.74
N HIS A 44 17.98 2.55 1.41
CA HIS A 44 17.87 1.50 2.43
C HIS A 44 17.26 0.20 1.90
N GLY A 45 16.92 0.13 0.62
CA GLY A 45 16.32 -1.06 0.03
C GLY A 45 14.79 -1.11 0.14
N HIS A 46 14.13 -0.02 0.56
CA HIS A 46 12.69 0.00 0.76
C HIS A 46 11.96 0.62 -0.45
N ILE A 47 10.86 0.00 -0.84
CA ILE A 47 9.96 0.46 -1.91
C ILE A 47 8.74 1.15 -1.32
N TRP A 48 8.18 0.59 -0.24
CA TRP A 48 6.97 1.09 0.40
C TRP A 48 7.18 1.37 1.87
N TYR A 49 6.37 2.30 2.37
CA TYR A 49 6.26 2.67 3.77
C TYR A 49 4.79 2.57 4.16
N CYS A 50 4.50 1.96 5.29
CA CYS A 50 3.12 1.80 5.73
C CYS A 50 2.43 3.14 5.95
N PHE A 51 1.25 3.30 5.35
CA PHE A 51 0.46 4.54 5.34
C PHE A 51 -0.35 4.78 6.63
N GLU A 52 -0.42 3.81 7.53
CA GLU A 52 -1.26 3.90 8.72
C GLU A 52 -0.53 3.53 10.01
N CYS A 53 0.62 2.85 9.93
CA CYS A 53 1.50 2.67 11.09
C CYS A 53 2.01 4.04 11.56
N GLU A 54 1.35 4.60 12.58
CA GLU A 54 1.83 5.77 13.29
C GLU A 54 2.83 5.31 14.36
N ARG A 55 4.12 5.56 14.12
CA ARG A 55 5.16 5.36 15.14
C ARG A 55 5.71 6.72 15.52
N SER A 56 5.54 7.09 16.78
CA SER A 56 5.91 8.39 17.33
C SER A 56 7.42 8.65 17.36
N THR A 57 8.27 7.64 17.16
CA THR A 57 9.73 7.75 17.33
C THR A 57 10.57 7.00 16.29
N SER A 58 9.99 6.38 15.26
CA SER A 58 10.75 5.61 14.26
C SER A 58 10.18 5.79 12.85
N ASP A 59 11.01 5.57 11.84
CA ASP A 59 10.55 5.44 10.46
C ASP A 59 9.37 4.45 10.36
N HIS A 60 8.41 4.76 9.50
CA HIS A 60 7.26 3.89 9.23
C HIS A 60 7.74 2.48 8.86
N ARG A 61 6.91 1.47 9.13
CA ARG A 61 7.24 0.10 8.72
C ARG A 61 7.46 0.06 7.21
N SER A 62 8.64 -0.39 6.81
CA SER A 62 9.08 -0.37 5.42
C SER A 62 9.02 -1.77 4.79
N PHE A 63 8.84 -1.80 3.47
CA PHE A 63 8.72 -3.03 2.68
C PHE A 63 9.49 -2.90 1.38
N ASN A 64 10.05 -4.02 0.92
CA ASN A 64 10.84 -4.11 -0.30
C ASN A 64 10.05 -4.71 -1.49
N SER A 65 8.74 -4.89 -1.35
CA SER A 65 7.87 -5.44 -2.41
C SER A 65 6.42 -5.00 -2.22
N ASP A 66 5.70 -4.90 -3.34
CA ASP A 66 4.27 -4.55 -3.36
C ASP A 66 3.46 -5.56 -2.53
N ARG A 67 3.70 -6.86 -2.76
CA ARG A 67 3.02 -7.94 -2.04
C ARG A 67 3.21 -7.87 -0.52
N ALA A 68 4.42 -7.54 -0.04
CA ALA A 68 4.67 -7.43 1.40
C ALA A 68 3.94 -6.25 2.02
N MET A 69 3.91 -5.10 1.31
CA MET A 69 3.14 -3.93 1.72
C MET A 69 1.64 -4.23 1.74
N LEU A 70 1.10 -4.81 0.67
CA LEU A 70 -0.33 -5.14 0.57
C LEU A 70 -0.74 -6.17 1.63
N SER A 71 0.07 -7.21 1.84
CA SER A 71 -0.19 -8.19 2.89
C SER A 71 -0.20 -7.55 4.27
N HIS A 72 0.69 -6.58 4.52
CA HIS A 72 0.72 -5.87 5.79
C HIS A 72 -0.52 -4.98 5.99
N LEU A 73 -0.97 -4.27 4.94
CA LEU A 73 -2.19 -3.47 5.02
C LEU A 73 -3.41 -4.34 5.35
N LYS A 74 -3.56 -5.49 4.66
CA LYS A 74 -4.65 -6.45 4.91
C LYS A 74 -4.64 -7.01 6.34
N ASP A 75 -3.46 -7.37 6.83
CA ASP A 75 -3.30 -8.05 8.12
C ASP A 75 -3.41 -7.06 9.31
N CYS A 76 -2.84 -5.86 9.19
CA CYS A 76 -2.66 -4.94 10.31
C CYS A 76 -3.60 -3.74 10.31
N HIS A 77 -4.16 -3.32 9.16
CA HIS A 77 -4.84 -2.02 8.99
C HIS A 77 -6.32 -2.15 8.59
N ARG A 78 -6.95 -3.29 8.89
CA ARG A 78 -8.29 -3.71 8.42
C ARG A 78 -8.36 -3.78 6.88
N ASP A 79 -9.50 -4.28 6.39
CA ASP A 79 -9.76 -4.63 4.99
C ASP A 79 -9.83 -3.39 4.07
N LEU A 80 -8.71 -2.66 3.92
CA LEU A 80 -8.57 -1.55 2.96
C LEU A 80 -8.66 -2.04 1.50
N THR A 81 -8.57 -3.36 1.31
CA THR A 81 -8.48 -4.00 0.01
C THR A 81 -9.19 -5.36 0.04
N ALA A 82 -10.27 -5.52 -0.71
CA ALA A 82 -10.88 -6.84 -0.94
C ALA A 82 -10.16 -7.52 -2.11
N SER A 83 -9.89 -8.82 -2.02
CA SER A 83 -9.36 -9.61 -3.14
C SER A 83 -10.48 -10.46 -3.71
N VAL A 84 -10.79 -10.28 -5.00
CA VAL A 84 -11.77 -11.13 -5.69
C VAL A 84 -11.02 -12.07 -6.62
N CYS A 85 -11.33 -13.36 -6.53
CA CYS A 85 -10.79 -14.39 -7.40
C CYS A 85 -11.93 -14.93 -8.27
N GLU A 86 -11.90 -14.60 -9.56
CA GLU A 86 -12.83 -15.18 -10.54
C GLU A 86 -12.36 -16.62 -10.85
N HIS A 87 -13.24 -17.60 -10.58
CA HIS A 87 -13.06 -19.03 -10.89
C HIS A 87 -13.33 -19.33 -12.37
#